data_AF-A0A5N6UEZ8-F1
#
_entry.id   AF-A0A5N6UEZ8-F1
#
_cell.length_a   1.000
_cell.length_b   1.000
_cell.length_c   1.000
_cell.angle_alpha   90.00
_cell.angle_beta   90.00
_cell.angle_gamma   90.00
#
_symmetry.space_group_name_H-M   'P 1'
#
loop_
_entity.id
_entity.type
_entity.pdbx_description
1 polymer ?
#
loop_
_entity_poly.entity_id
_entity_poly.type
_entity_poly.pdbx_seq_one_letter_code
_entity_poly.pdbx_strand_id
1 'polypeptide(L)'
;MSSGSSSNMLRVSIESQKFPGSYLRIDGRGVTEYSGSGGGAVNVQNHVASYETLIIVNHPDDNTFSIMSSAFPNVYLRMDGSDIKSGDTYAQGAGKVNCQWGSHSWEKFRFEDQEDGTKAITSVQFPNAYLRMENVTGQGGPSGAGTVNCQSYIGSYEKFKIHVL
;
A
#
# COMPACT_ATOMS: atom_id res chain seq x y z
N MET A 1 35.91 1.94 -2.77
CA MET A 1 34.64 2.24 -3.46
C MET A 1 33.63 1.23 -2.98
N SER A 2 32.76 1.60 -2.04
CA SER A 2 31.78 0.67 -1.48
C SER A 2 30.66 0.51 -2.50
N SER A 3 30.51 -0.69 -3.05
CA SER A 3 29.33 -1.10 -3.80
C SER A 3 28.14 -1.07 -2.84
N GLY A 4 27.41 0.05 -2.83
CA GLY A 4 26.17 0.19 -2.08
C GLY A 4 25.20 -0.89 -2.53
N SER A 5 25.11 -1.95 -1.73
CA SER A 5 24.30 -3.12 -2.01
C SER A 5 22.86 -2.70 -2.30
N SER A 6 22.33 -3.16 -3.43
CA SER A 6 20.92 -3.09 -3.80
C SER A 6 20.00 -3.90 -2.85
N SER A 7 20.49 -4.30 -1.66
CA SER A 7 19.87 -5.27 -0.74
C SER A 7 18.66 -4.75 0.04
N ASN A 8 18.36 -3.45 -0.01
CA ASN A 8 17.25 -2.88 0.75
C ASN A 8 16.02 -2.56 -0.10
N MET A 9 16.03 -2.89 -1.40
CA MET A 9 14.91 -2.64 -2.29
C MET A 9 14.46 -3.93 -2.98
N LEU A 10 13.16 -4.20 -2.95
CA LEU A 10 12.55 -5.37 -3.58
C LEU A 10 11.43 -4.93 -4.52
N ARG A 11 11.53 -5.29 -5.81
CA ARG A 11 10.50 -4.99 -6.80
C ARG A 11 9.38 -6.01 -6.71
N VAL A 12 8.15 -5.55 -6.57
CA VAL A 12 6.98 -6.41 -6.29
C VAL A 12 5.71 -5.94 -7.01
N SER A 13 4.72 -6.81 -7.09
CA SER A 13 3.31 -6.44 -7.16
C SER A 13 2.56 -6.98 -5.95
N ILE A 14 1.56 -6.23 -5.45
CA ILE A 14 0.78 -6.59 -4.26
C ILE A 14 -0.64 -6.92 -4.71
N GLU A 15 -1.04 -8.18 -4.57
CA GLU A 15 -2.34 -8.70 -5.02
C GLU A 15 -3.27 -8.93 -3.83
N SER A 16 -4.55 -8.60 -3.99
CA SER A 16 -5.60 -8.95 -3.02
C SER A 16 -5.82 -10.46 -2.97
N GLN A 17 -5.84 -11.03 -1.75
CA GLN A 17 -6.24 -12.42 -1.54
C GLN A 17 -7.73 -12.64 -1.88
N LYS A 18 -8.59 -11.69 -1.48
CA LYS A 18 -10.04 -11.81 -1.68
C LYS A 18 -10.45 -11.67 -3.14
N PHE A 19 -9.75 -10.81 -3.88
CA PHE A 19 -10.04 -10.51 -5.28
C PHE A 19 -8.82 -10.89 -6.14
N PRO A 20 -8.62 -12.18 -6.48
CA PRO A 20 -7.52 -12.59 -7.35
C PRO A 20 -7.50 -11.82 -8.67
N GLY A 21 -6.31 -11.45 -9.13
CA GLY A 21 -6.11 -10.56 -10.28
C GLY A 21 -6.28 -9.08 -9.99
N SER A 22 -6.50 -8.68 -8.73
CA SER A 22 -6.63 -7.29 -8.30
C SER A 22 -5.38 -6.81 -7.56
N TYR A 23 -4.72 -5.78 -8.07
CA TYR A 23 -3.41 -5.31 -7.63
C TYR A 23 -3.45 -3.88 -7.10
N LEU A 24 -2.60 -3.58 -6.12
CA LEU A 24 -2.39 -2.22 -5.62
C LEU A 24 -1.77 -1.35 -6.72
N ARG A 25 -2.42 -0.22 -7.02
CA ARG A 25 -1.98 0.75 -8.03
C ARG A 25 -1.62 2.07 -7.36
N ILE A 26 -0.43 2.61 -7.65
CA ILE A 26 -0.02 3.96 -7.25
C ILE A 26 0.12 4.85 -8.47
N ASP A 27 -0.76 5.84 -8.56
CA ASP A 27 -0.73 6.90 -9.57
C ASP A 27 -0.26 8.21 -8.93
N GLY A 28 1.04 8.44 -9.02
CA GLY A 28 1.73 9.58 -8.43
C GLY A 28 1.77 10.83 -9.31
N ARG A 29 0.98 10.90 -10.39
CA ARG A 29 0.99 12.06 -11.30
C ARG A 29 0.73 13.35 -10.51
N GLY A 30 1.63 14.32 -10.65
CA GLY A 30 1.56 15.62 -9.98
C GLY A 30 2.08 15.64 -8.54
N VAL A 31 2.55 14.51 -7.99
CA VAL A 31 3.19 14.45 -6.67
C VAL A 31 4.69 14.71 -6.84
N THR A 32 5.10 15.97 -6.66
CA THR A 32 6.50 16.42 -6.86
C THR A 32 7.15 17.00 -5.62
N GLU A 33 6.38 17.20 -4.55
CA GLU A 33 6.85 17.72 -3.28
C GLU A 33 5.92 17.25 -2.15
N TYR A 34 6.39 17.41 -0.91
CA TYR A 34 5.64 16.99 0.27
C TYR A 34 4.35 17.79 0.40
N SER A 35 3.23 17.10 0.69
CA SER A 35 1.94 17.71 1.00
C SER A 35 1.39 17.13 2.31
N GLY A 36 0.93 17.96 3.25
CA GLY A 36 0.39 17.48 4.53
C GLY A 36 -0.78 16.50 4.38
N SER A 37 -1.60 16.65 3.33
CA SER A 37 -2.73 15.76 3.02
C SER A 37 -2.37 14.60 2.07
N GLY A 38 -1.10 14.50 1.66
CA GLY A 38 -0.66 13.66 0.55
C GLY A 38 -1.16 14.18 -0.81
N GLY A 39 -1.06 13.33 -1.82
CA GLY A 39 -1.50 13.61 -3.19
C GLY A 39 -1.70 12.33 -4.00
N GLY A 40 -1.87 12.50 -5.30
CA GLY A 40 -2.10 11.41 -6.26
C GLY A 40 -3.29 10.51 -5.92
N ALA A 41 -3.34 9.35 -6.57
CA ALA A 41 -4.39 8.36 -6.37
C ALA A 41 -3.78 6.99 -6.09
N VAL A 42 -4.35 6.30 -5.10
CA VAL A 42 -4.07 4.90 -4.84
C VAL A 42 -5.38 4.14 -4.91
N ASN A 43 -5.41 3.10 -5.73
CA ASN A 43 -6.60 2.32 -6.00
C ASN A 43 -6.23 0.91 -6.45
N VAL A 44 -7.20 0.14 -6.90
CA VAL A 44 -6.99 -1.22 -7.40
C VAL A 44 -6.87 -1.21 -8.93
N GLN A 45 -6.12 -2.14 -9.51
CA GLN A 45 -6.10 -2.40 -10.95
C GLN A 45 -6.15 -3.91 -11.24
N ASN A 46 -6.72 -4.30 -12.38
CA ASN A 46 -6.92 -5.71 -12.76
C ASN A 46 -5.75 -6.33 -13.55
N HIS A 47 -4.60 -5.67 -13.57
CA HIS A 47 -3.39 -6.13 -14.25
C HIS A 47 -2.17 -5.49 -13.59
N VAL A 48 -1.00 -6.09 -13.81
CA VAL A 48 0.28 -5.50 -13.40
C VAL A 48 0.90 -4.78 -14.60
N ALA A 49 1.03 -3.47 -14.51
CA ALA A 49 1.84 -2.65 -15.41
C ALA A 49 2.78 -1.75 -14.60
N SER A 50 3.11 -0.56 -15.12
CA SER A 50 4.07 0.35 -14.48
C SER A 50 3.58 0.87 -13.13
N TYR A 51 2.27 1.07 -12.92
CA TYR A 51 1.75 1.71 -11.70
C TYR A 51 1.46 0.71 -10.57
N GLU A 52 1.39 -0.58 -10.90
CA GLU A 52 1.22 -1.71 -9.97
C GLU A 52 2.54 -2.44 -9.71
N THR A 53 3.58 -2.08 -10.46
CA THR A 53 4.96 -2.41 -10.12
C THR A 53 5.43 -1.45 -9.04
N LEU A 54 5.73 -2.01 -7.86
CA LEU A 54 6.10 -1.29 -6.66
C LEU A 54 7.51 -1.71 -6.22
N ILE A 55 8.10 -0.90 -5.34
CA ILE A 55 9.39 -1.18 -4.71
C ILE A 55 9.18 -1.11 -3.20
N ILE A 56 9.36 -2.23 -2.51
CA ILE A 56 9.49 -2.26 -1.06
C ILE A 56 10.87 -1.71 -0.72
N VAL A 57 10.91 -0.63 0.04
CA VAL A 57 12.15 -0.02 0.56
C VAL A 57 12.27 -0.36 2.04
N ASN A 58 13.20 -1.24 2.39
CA ASN A 58 13.42 -1.73 3.75
C ASN A 58 14.22 -0.74 4.60
N HIS A 59 13.78 -0.52 5.83
CA HIS A 59 14.44 0.29 6.85
C HIS A 59 14.80 -0.62 8.03
N PRO A 60 15.98 -1.26 8.00
CA PRO A 60 16.35 -2.25 9.02
C PRO A 60 16.54 -1.64 10.41
N ASP A 61 16.88 -0.36 10.49
CA ASP A 61 17.16 0.33 11.76
C ASP A 61 15.94 0.43 12.68
N ASP A 62 14.73 0.49 12.12
CA ASP A 62 13.46 0.57 12.87
C ASP A 62 12.49 -0.59 12.58
N ASN A 63 12.96 -1.60 11.84
CA ASN A 63 12.19 -2.75 11.38
C ASN A 63 10.87 -2.34 10.72
N THR A 64 10.95 -1.44 9.74
CA THR A 64 9.83 -0.98 8.92
C THR A 64 10.17 -1.05 7.44
N PHE A 65 9.18 -0.86 6.58
CA PHE A 65 9.40 -0.63 5.16
C PHE A 65 8.45 0.45 4.63
N SER A 66 8.77 0.97 3.45
CA SER A 66 7.90 1.83 2.67
C SER A 66 7.56 1.18 1.34
N ILE A 67 6.43 1.53 0.73
CA ILE A 67 6.02 1.04 -0.59
C ILE A 67 6.15 2.20 -1.57
N MET A 68 7.17 2.18 -2.42
CA MET A 68 7.44 3.20 -3.42
C MET A 68 6.86 2.79 -4.78
N SER A 69 6.37 3.76 -5.55
CA SER A 69 6.05 3.54 -6.96
C SER A 69 7.34 3.31 -7.76
N SER A 70 7.33 2.34 -8.68
CA SER A 70 8.42 2.20 -9.65
C SER A 70 8.32 3.20 -10.81
N ALA A 71 7.12 3.72 -11.09
CA ALA A 71 6.85 4.64 -12.19
C ALA A 71 7.03 6.12 -11.79
N PHE A 72 6.81 6.44 -10.52
CA PHE A 72 6.93 7.79 -9.97
C PHE A 72 8.00 7.80 -8.88
N PRO A 73 9.26 8.14 -9.23
CA PRO A 73 10.36 8.13 -8.28
C PRO A 73 10.07 9.00 -7.05
N ASN A 74 10.46 8.52 -5.88
CA ASN A 74 10.23 9.19 -4.59
C ASN A 74 8.75 9.38 -4.21
N VAL A 75 7.81 8.72 -4.89
CA VAL A 75 6.39 8.69 -4.51
C VAL A 75 6.06 7.39 -3.78
N TYR A 76 5.54 7.50 -2.56
CA TYR A 76 5.28 6.38 -1.66
C TYR A 76 3.80 6.26 -1.32
N LEU A 77 3.33 5.04 -1.03
CA LEU A 77 2.03 4.79 -0.42
C LEU A 77 1.95 5.51 0.93
N ARG A 78 0.91 6.31 1.11
CA ARG A 78 0.59 7.01 2.36
C ARG A 78 -0.72 6.50 2.92
N MET A 79 -0.72 6.16 4.21
CA MET A 79 -1.92 5.73 4.92
C MET A 79 -2.23 6.69 6.06
N ASP A 80 -3.43 7.26 6.02
CA ASP A 80 -4.00 8.11 7.07
C ASP A 80 -5.11 7.33 7.78
N GLY A 81 -4.77 6.79 8.95
CA GLY A 81 -5.69 6.05 9.80
C GLY A 81 -6.34 6.90 10.90
N SER A 82 -6.26 8.23 10.82
CA SER A 82 -6.72 9.10 11.91
C SER A 82 -8.21 8.96 12.24
N ASP A 83 -9.03 8.54 11.28
CA ASP A 83 -10.46 8.29 11.45
C ASP A 83 -10.79 6.89 11.99
N ILE A 84 -9.79 6.01 12.17
CA ILE A 84 -9.99 4.64 12.65
C ILE A 84 -10.00 4.63 14.18
N LYS A 85 -11.10 4.17 14.77
CA LYS A 85 -11.20 3.91 16.21
C LYS A 85 -11.04 2.43 16.49
N SER A 86 -10.23 2.11 17.51
CA SER A 86 -10.00 0.74 17.94
C SER A 86 -11.31 0.06 18.36
N GLY A 87 -11.57 -1.14 17.83
CA GLY A 87 -12.76 -1.94 18.15
C GLY A 87 -13.99 -1.65 17.28
N ASP A 88 -13.99 -0.56 16.50
CA ASP A 88 -15.08 -0.30 15.56
C ASP A 88 -14.96 -1.19 14.31
N THR A 89 -16.09 -1.43 13.65
CA THR A 89 -16.14 -2.08 12.34
C THR A 89 -16.71 -1.10 11.31
N TYR A 90 -16.03 -0.98 10.17
CA TYR A 90 -16.44 -0.10 9.07
C TYR A 90 -16.54 -0.96 7.81
N ALA A 91 -17.76 -1.17 7.33
CA ALA A 91 -18.03 -2.09 6.23
C ALA A 91 -17.27 -1.72 4.93
N GLN A 92 -16.99 -0.43 4.74
CA GLN A 92 -16.40 0.12 3.52
C GLN A 92 -14.94 0.60 3.67
N GLY A 93 -14.29 0.39 4.83
CA GLY A 93 -13.09 1.16 5.17
C GLY A 93 -13.42 2.39 6.01
N ALA A 94 -12.44 2.96 6.71
CA ALA A 94 -12.58 4.26 7.36
C ALA A 94 -11.47 5.24 6.97
N GLY A 95 -10.20 4.81 7.05
CA GLY A 95 -9.09 5.72 6.79
C GLY A 95 -8.83 5.94 5.30
N LYS A 96 -7.97 6.91 5.00
CA LYS A 96 -7.64 7.33 3.64
C LYS A 96 -6.28 6.79 3.22
N VAL A 97 -6.20 6.27 2.00
CA VAL A 97 -4.94 5.87 1.38
C VAL A 97 -4.72 6.64 0.10
N ASN A 98 -3.55 7.25 -0.03
CA ASN A 98 -3.11 7.99 -1.22
C ASN A 98 -1.58 7.83 -1.33
N CYS A 99 -0.90 8.78 -1.96
CA CYS A 99 0.56 8.76 -2.05
C CYS A 99 1.21 10.09 -1.62
N GLN A 100 2.51 10.06 -1.39
CA GLN A 100 3.28 11.17 -0.83
C GLN A 100 4.67 11.27 -1.47
N TRP A 101 5.19 12.48 -1.60
CA TRP A 101 6.59 12.70 -1.95
C TRP A 101 7.47 12.48 -0.72
N GLY A 102 8.39 11.52 -0.82
CA GLY A 102 9.23 11.09 0.30
C GLY A 102 8.52 10.11 1.23
N SER A 103 9.31 9.40 2.04
CA SER A 103 8.80 8.51 3.07
C SER A 103 9.01 9.13 4.46
N HIS A 104 7.89 9.47 5.10
CA HIS A 104 7.83 10.01 6.46
C HIS A 104 7.11 8.99 7.36
N SER A 105 6.47 9.43 8.44
CA SER A 105 5.85 8.51 9.40
C SER A 105 4.60 7.78 8.84
N TRP A 106 3.86 8.38 7.91
CA TRP A 106 2.59 7.82 7.41
C TRP A 106 2.77 6.88 6.21
N GLU A 107 4.00 6.81 5.70
CA GLU A 107 4.43 5.95 4.59
C GLU A 107 5.25 4.74 5.07
N LYS A 108 5.23 4.47 6.38
CA LYS A 108 6.00 3.40 7.03
C LYS A 108 5.05 2.30 7.52
N PHE A 109 5.41 1.07 7.19
CA PHE A 109 4.57 -0.10 7.39
C PHE A 109 5.35 -1.26 8.00
N ARG A 110 4.59 -2.25 8.50
CA ARG A 110 5.08 -3.59 8.80
C ARG A 110 4.20 -4.64 8.13
N PHE A 111 4.78 -5.81 7.93
CA PHE A 111 4.03 -6.98 7.52
C PHE A 111 3.57 -7.73 8.77
N GLU A 112 2.36 -8.24 8.74
CA GLU A 112 1.88 -9.24 9.69
C GLU A 112 1.56 -10.52 8.94
N ASP A 113 2.34 -11.57 9.19
CA ASP A 113 2.13 -12.88 8.58
C ASP A 113 0.81 -13.49 9.04
N GLN A 114 0.07 -14.07 8.09
CA GLN A 114 -1.20 -14.72 8.33
C GLN A 114 -1.04 -16.24 8.23
N GLU A 115 -1.91 -16.99 8.92
CA GLU A 115 -1.87 -18.47 8.94
C GLU A 115 -1.99 -19.10 7.54
N ASP A 116 -2.67 -18.42 6.60
CA ASP A 116 -2.85 -18.85 5.20
C ASP A 116 -1.67 -18.47 4.28
N GLY A 117 -0.56 -17.96 4.85
CA GLY A 117 0.64 -17.55 4.12
C GLY A 117 0.53 -16.18 3.44
N THR A 118 -0.61 -15.51 3.54
CA THR A 118 -0.75 -14.11 3.09
C THR A 118 -0.12 -13.15 4.10
N LYS A 119 0.00 -11.88 3.72
CA LYS A 119 0.47 -10.81 4.61
C LYS A 119 -0.60 -9.74 4.75
N ALA A 120 -0.80 -9.23 5.95
CA ALA A 120 -1.42 -7.93 6.16
C ALA A 120 -0.36 -6.84 6.17
N ILE A 121 -0.74 -5.62 5.80
CA ILE A 121 0.14 -4.44 5.78
C ILE A 121 -0.41 -3.44 6.80
N THR A 122 0.32 -3.23 7.89
CA THR A 122 -0.10 -2.40 9.02
C THR A 122 0.66 -1.08 9.06
N SER A 123 -0.01 0.02 9.40
CA SER A 123 0.62 1.32 9.59
C SER A 123 1.48 1.36 10.85
N VAL A 124 2.66 1.97 10.76
CA VAL A 124 3.50 2.23 11.95
C VAL A 124 2.96 3.42 12.75
N GLN A 125 2.47 4.46 12.08
CA GLN A 125 1.99 5.68 12.72
C GLN A 125 0.58 5.55 13.32
N PHE A 126 -0.28 4.73 12.71
CA PHE A 126 -1.65 4.51 13.15
C PHE A 126 -1.81 3.05 13.58
N PRO A 127 -1.59 2.73 14.88
CA PRO A 127 -1.71 1.37 15.36
C PRO A 127 -3.09 0.77 15.06
N ASN A 128 -3.11 -0.50 14.70
CA ASN A 128 -4.32 -1.24 14.28
C ASN A 128 -4.97 -0.74 12.98
N ALA A 129 -4.30 0.10 12.18
CA ALA A 129 -4.75 0.47 10.84
C ALA A 129 -4.10 -0.43 9.78
N TYR A 130 -4.93 -1.19 9.07
CA TYR A 130 -4.51 -2.16 8.05
C TYR A 130 -4.92 -1.71 6.66
N LEU A 131 -4.03 -1.87 5.68
CA LEU A 131 -4.34 -1.63 4.27
C LEU A 131 -5.48 -2.55 3.83
N ARG A 132 -6.46 -1.99 3.11
CA ARG A 132 -7.66 -2.69 2.63
C ARG A 132 -7.82 -2.46 1.13
N MET A 133 -8.07 -3.55 0.38
CA MET A 133 -8.39 -3.50 -1.05
C MET A 133 -9.77 -4.09 -1.30
N GLU A 134 -10.58 -3.38 -2.08
CA GLU A 134 -11.91 -3.83 -2.49
C GLU A 134 -12.12 -3.65 -3.99
N ASN A 135 -12.62 -4.70 -4.65
CA ASN A 135 -12.88 -4.69 -6.09
C ASN A 135 -14.14 -5.50 -6.44
N VAL A 136 -15.28 -5.16 -5.82
CA VAL A 136 -16.53 -5.93 -5.93
C VAL A 136 -17.05 -5.99 -7.37
N THR A 137 -16.91 -4.92 -8.15
CA THR A 137 -17.42 -4.87 -9.53
C THR A 137 -16.49 -5.58 -10.52
N GLY A 138 -15.20 -5.69 -10.19
CA GLY A 138 -14.16 -6.17 -11.10
C GLY A 138 -14.02 -5.33 -12.37
N GLN A 139 -14.69 -4.18 -12.48
CA GLN A 139 -14.70 -3.35 -13.69
C GLN A 139 -13.47 -2.44 -13.66
N GLY A 140 -12.41 -2.84 -14.38
CA GLY A 140 -11.20 -2.05 -14.52
C GLY A 140 -11.31 -0.91 -15.53
N GLY A 141 -10.23 -0.15 -15.67
CA GLY A 141 -10.12 0.93 -16.64
C GLY A 141 -8.90 1.82 -16.40
N PRO A 142 -8.75 2.91 -17.18
CA PRO A 142 -7.62 3.84 -17.03
C PRO A 142 -7.52 4.46 -15.63
N SER A 143 -8.64 4.56 -14.92
CA SER A 143 -8.72 5.15 -13.57
C SER A 143 -8.58 4.12 -12.45
N GLY A 144 -8.42 2.83 -12.74
CA GLY A 144 -8.45 1.72 -11.77
C GLY A 144 -9.80 0.98 -11.74
N ALA A 145 -9.86 -0.07 -10.93
CA ALA A 145 -10.95 -1.05 -10.85
C ALA A 145 -11.72 -1.04 -9.52
N GLY A 146 -11.11 -0.52 -8.45
CA GLY A 146 -11.63 -0.63 -7.09
C GLY A 146 -10.98 0.35 -6.14
N THR A 147 -11.27 0.22 -4.85
CA THR A 147 -10.83 1.17 -3.82
C THR A 147 -9.70 0.60 -2.97
N VAL A 148 -8.84 1.51 -2.51
CA VAL A 148 -7.84 1.24 -1.49
C VAL A 148 -8.07 2.22 -0.35
N ASN A 149 -8.17 1.69 0.86
CA ASN A 149 -8.31 2.46 2.09
C ASN A 149 -7.68 1.69 3.26
N CYS A 150 -8.00 2.04 4.49
CA CYS A 150 -7.58 1.26 5.65
C CYS A 150 -8.68 1.08 6.71
N GLN A 151 -8.49 0.07 7.55
CA GLN A 151 -9.49 -0.46 8.48
C GLN A 151 -8.85 -0.91 9.81
N SER A 152 -9.66 -1.08 10.85
CA SER A 152 -9.29 -1.43 12.23
C SER A 152 -8.95 -2.91 12.50
N TYR A 153 -9.14 -3.81 11.53
CA TYR A 153 -8.95 -5.25 11.73
C TYR A 153 -8.52 -5.95 10.43
N ILE A 154 -7.95 -7.14 10.56
CA ILE A 154 -7.57 -7.99 9.44
C ILE A 154 -8.73 -8.94 9.11
N GLY A 155 -9.50 -8.61 8.08
CA GLY A 155 -10.48 -9.48 7.47
C GLY A 155 -9.94 -10.09 6.18
N SER A 156 -10.84 -10.49 5.28
CA SER A 156 -10.42 -11.03 3.98
C SER A 156 -9.86 -9.97 3.03
N TYR A 157 -10.15 -8.68 3.23
CA TYR A 157 -9.82 -7.60 2.28
C TYR A 157 -8.46 -6.97 2.58
N GLU A 158 -7.90 -7.28 3.76
CA GLU A 158 -6.62 -6.78 4.28
C GLU A 158 -5.50 -7.82 4.14
N LYS A 159 -5.76 -8.90 3.41
CA LYS A 159 -4.81 -9.98 3.14
C LYS A 159 -4.27 -9.90 1.73
N PHE A 160 -2.96 -9.96 1.60
CA PHE A 160 -2.26 -9.78 0.33
C PHE A 160 -1.28 -10.90 0.02
N LYS A 161 -1.19 -11.24 -1.27
CA LYS A 161 -0.08 -11.99 -1.83
C LYS A 161 0.95 -11.01 -2.37
N ILE A 162 2.21 -11.18 -1.95
CA ILE A 162 3.31 -10.34 -2.43
C ILE A 162 4.07 -11.13 -3.48
N HIS A 163 4.06 -10.65 -4.73
CA HIS A 163 4.77 -11.28 -5.84
C HIS A 163 6.05 -10.51 -6.12
N VAL A 164 7.20 -11.20 -6.09
CA VAL A 164 8.49 -10.63 -6.51
C VAL A 164 8.56 -10.62 -8.04
N LEU A 165 9.05 -9.51 -8.62
CA LEU A 165 9.10 -9.26 -10.07
C LEU A 165 10.51 -9.17 -10.64
#